data_AF-A0A229W0R5-F1
#
_entry.id   AF-A0A229W0R5-F1
#
_cell.length_a   1.000
_cell.length_b   1.000
_cell.length_c   1.000
_cell.angle_alpha   90.00
_cell.angle_beta   90.00
_cell.angle_gamma   90.00
#
_symmetry.space_group_name_H-M   'P 1'
#
loop_
_entity.id
_entity.type
_entity.pdbx_description
1 polymer ?
#
loop_
_entity_poly.entity_id
_entity_poly.type
_entity_poly.pdbx_seq_one_letter_code
_entity_poly.pdbx_strand_id
1 'polypeptide(L)'
;MTAHHPTPINTTHHTCPICTANALADGMTICRQCMHAYARQLTLLRQHLTVLQLVIRREVHLRERGGGRGSFAPLGIDVSAADLETEAERLIDGICTVAGLPGGRWQRALPRLGANLHTLAGLPDAADHLEGLIRINGRLERVTDRRPRLRRLVGVCDVCGAMVHAVQGEEWAVCGRCDSLLHLPSVRRAARTRLDALHTTQTPSGAAVWVSRETGIDVTRDDVNNWIRSGRITAPRLENGYREFPILRLIELAESKMDSKRE
;
A
#
# COMPACT_ATOMS: atom_id res chain seq x y z
N MET A 1 -17.72 -15.96 -68.43
CA MET A 1 -18.46 -15.54 -67.22
C MET A 1 -18.35 -16.64 -66.18
N THR A 2 -17.38 -16.55 -65.28
CA THR A 2 -17.34 -17.38 -64.06
C THR A 2 -16.70 -16.52 -62.96
N ALA A 3 -17.52 -15.71 -62.30
CA ALA A 3 -17.11 -14.94 -61.14
C ALA A 3 -16.88 -15.91 -59.97
N HIS A 4 -15.63 -16.07 -59.56
CA HIS A 4 -15.30 -16.66 -58.27
C HIS A 4 -15.83 -15.74 -57.17
N HIS A 5 -16.89 -16.16 -56.49
CA HIS A 5 -17.26 -15.60 -55.19
C HIS A 5 -16.31 -16.16 -54.13
N PRO A 6 -15.50 -15.33 -53.45
CA PRO A 6 -14.80 -15.77 -52.25
C PRO A 6 -15.83 -15.97 -51.13
N THR A 7 -15.83 -17.18 -50.56
CA THR A 7 -16.58 -17.54 -49.35
C THR A 7 -16.15 -16.64 -48.19
N PRO A 8 -17.08 -16.05 -47.42
CA PRO A 8 -16.72 -15.29 -46.25
C PRO A 8 -16.22 -16.25 -45.16
N ILE A 9 -14.92 -16.16 -44.84
CA ILE A 9 -14.35 -16.77 -43.64
C ILE A 9 -15.03 -16.05 -42.46
N ASN A 10 -15.95 -16.75 -41.80
CA ASN A 10 -16.67 -16.23 -40.66
C ASN A 10 -15.72 -16.20 -39.46
N THR A 11 -14.90 -15.16 -39.35
CA THR A 11 -14.04 -14.89 -38.20
C THR A 11 -14.94 -14.56 -37.01
N THR A 12 -15.32 -15.58 -36.25
CA THR A 12 -15.86 -15.39 -34.90
C THR A 12 -14.77 -14.74 -34.07
N HIS A 13 -14.83 -13.42 -33.94
CA HIS A 13 -13.94 -12.68 -33.06
C HIS A 13 -14.21 -13.12 -31.61
N HIS A 14 -13.53 -14.17 -31.17
CA HIS A 14 -13.55 -14.59 -29.79
C HIS A 14 -12.88 -13.49 -28.99
N THR A 15 -13.66 -12.77 -28.19
CA THR A 15 -13.16 -11.75 -27.27
C THR A 15 -12.47 -12.43 -26.09
N CYS A 16 -11.39 -11.82 -25.59
CA CYS A 16 -10.67 -12.36 -24.44
C CYS A 16 -11.56 -12.43 -23.18
N PRO A 17 -11.62 -13.58 -22.48
CA PRO A 17 -12.50 -13.76 -21.31
C PRO A 17 -12.12 -12.88 -20.12
N ILE A 18 -10.88 -12.39 -20.07
CA ILE A 18 -10.34 -11.61 -18.94
C ILE A 18 -10.63 -10.12 -19.09
N CYS A 19 -10.44 -9.56 -20.29
CA CYS A 19 -10.59 -8.13 -20.52
C CYS A 19 -11.84 -7.75 -21.30
N THR A 20 -12.50 -8.72 -21.96
CA THR A 20 -13.71 -8.55 -22.80
C THR A 20 -13.59 -7.54 -23.95
N ALA A 21 -12.47 -6.83 -24.06
CA ALA A 21 -12.27 -5.70 -24.98
C ALA A 21 -11.44 -6.06 -26.22
N ASN A 22 -10.51 -7.01 -26.10
CA ASN A 22 -9.57 -7.34 -27.16
C ASN A 22 -9.94 -8.67 -27.85
N ALA A 23 -9.77 -8.71 -29.17
CA ALA A 23 -9.89 -9.93 -29.96
C ALA A 23 -8.73 -10.91 -29.65
N LEU A 24 -9.03 -12.20 -29.70
CA LEU A 24 -8.06 -13.28 -29.59
C LEU A 24 -7.41 -13.56 -30.95
N ALA A 25 -6.13 -13.94 -30.92
CA ALA A 25 -5.46 -14.53 -32.06
C ALA A 25 -5.79 -16.04 -32.12
N ASP A 26 -5.65 -16.64 -33.30
CA ASP A 26 -5.94 -18.06 -33.49
C ASP A 26 -5.11 -18.95 -32.55
N GLY A 27 -5.77 -19.88 -31.85
CA GLY A 27 -5.14 -20.79 -30.89
C GLY A 27 -4.78 -20.16 -29.53
N MET A 28 -5.10 -18.90 -29.28
CA MET A 28 -4.86 -18.23 -28.00
C MET A 28 -6.15 -18.11 -27.19
N THR A 29 -6.05 -18.33 -25.88
CA THR A 29 -7.19 -18.18 -24.96
C THR A 29 -7.20 -16.82 -24.26
N ILE A 30 -6.05 -16.13 -24.24
CA ILE A 30 -5.89 -14.77 -23.71
C ILE A 30 -5.28 -13.82 -24.74
N CYS A 31 -5.66 -12.54 -24.69
CA CYS A 31 -5.11 -11.55 -25.61
C CYS A 31 -3.66 -11.17 -25.23
N ARG A 32 -2.95 -10.53 -26.16
CA ARG A 32 -1.56 -10.06 -25.95
C ARG A 32 -1.40 -9.17 -24.70
N GLN A 33 -2.39 -8.33 -24.40
CA GLN A 33 -2.35 -7.47 -23.22
C GLN A 33 -2.47 -8.27 -21.90
N CYS A 34 -3.38 -9.24 -21.85
CA CYS A 34 -3.51 -10.15 -20.71
C CYS A 34 -2.28 -11.04 -20.56
N MET A 35 -1.64 -11.43 -21.66
CA MET A 35 -0.35 -12.12 -21.64
C MET A 35 0.75 -11.26 -21.00
N HIS A 36 0.85 -9.97 -21.34
CA HIS A 36 1.76 -9.06 -20.64
C HIS A 36 1.43 -8.92 -19.15
N ALA A 37 0.14 -8.86 -18.79
CA ALA A 37 -0.29 -8.85 -17.40
C ALA A 37 0.15 -10.13 -16.66
N TYR A 38 0.04 -11.29 -17.31
CA TYR A 38 0.51 -12.58 -16.78
C TYR A 38 2.01 -12.54 -16.48
N ALA A 39 2.83 -12.11 -17.44
CA ALA A 39 4.28 -11.97 -17.24
C ALA A 39 4.62 -11.06 -16.06
N ARG A 40 3.86 -9.97 -15.91
CA ARG A 40 3.99 -9.05 -14.77
C ARG A 40 3.66 -9.74 -13.45
N GLN A 41 2.58 -10.51 -13.38
CA GLN A 41 2.19 -11.23 -12.17
C GLN A 41 3.23 -12.28 -11.75
N LEU A 42 3.82 -13.01 -12.70
CA LEU A 42 4.92 -13.94 -12.39
C LEU A 42 6.16 -13.21 -11.84
N THR A 43 6.48 -12.04 -12.39
CA THR A 43 7.59 -11.21 -11.92
C THR A 43 7.33 -10.68 -10.51
N LEU A 44 6.12 -10.19 -10.23
CA LEU A 44 5.70 -9.73 -8.91
C LEU A 44 5.75 -10.85 -7.87
N LEU A 45 5.26 -12.04 -8.23
CA LEU A 45 5.28 -13.22 -7.36
C LEU A 45 6.70 -13.56 -6.90
N ARG A 46 7.67 -13.54 -7.83
CA ARG A 46 9.08 -13.75 -7.51
C ARG A 46 9.61 -12.72 -6.51
N GLN A 47 9.25 -11.45 -6.68
CA GLN A 47 9.68 -10.38 -5.78
C GLN A 47 9.09 -10.57 -4.39
N HIS A 48 7.78 -10.80 -4.30
CA HIS A 48 7.10 -11.02 -3.02
C HIS A 48 7.64 -12.23 -2.26
N LEU A 49 7.83 -13.37 -2.94
CA LEU A 49 8.37 -14.58 -2.30
C LEU A 49 9.80 -14.38 -1.80
N THR A 50 10.63 -13.60 -2.51
CA THR A 50 11.98 -13.25 -2.04
C THR A 50 11.93 -12.48 -0.72
N VAL A 51 10.99 -11.52 -0.59
CA VAL A 51 10.81 -10.76 0.66
C VAL A 51 10.21 -11.64 1.76
N LEU A 52 9.27 -12.52 1.42
CA LEU A 52 8.64 -13.44 2.36
C LEU A 52 9.66 -14.36 3.04
N GLN A 53 10.68 -14.83 2.31
CA GLN A 53 11.74 -15.66 2.89
C GLN A 53 12.51 -14.96 4.02
N LEU A 54 12.68 -13.64 3.95
CA LEU A 54 13.29 -12.84 5.02
C LEU A 54 12.36 -12.73 6.25
N VAL A 55 11.04 -12.70 6.02
CA VAL A 55 10.02 -12.70 7.08
C VAL A 55 9.95 -14.06 7.77
N ILE A 56 9.95 -15.15 7.00
CA ILE A 56 9.94 -16.53 7.51
C ILE A 56 11.12 -16.75 8.45
N ARG A 57 12.32 -16.28 8.08
CA ARG A 57 13.54 -16.40 8.90
C ARG A 57 13.60 -15.41 10.07
N ARG A 58 12.59 -14.54 10.22
CA ARG A 58 12.54 -13.43 11.19
C ARG A 58 13.73 -12.47 11.13
N GLU A 59 14.47 -12.46 10.02
CA GLU A 59 15.57 -11.53 9.75
C GLU A 59 15.03 -10.10 9.53
N VAL A 60 13.73 -9.97 9.23
CA VAL A 60 13.00 -8.70 9.13
C VAL A 60 11.74 -8.76 10.01
N HIS A 61 11.57 -7.79 10.91
CA HIS A 61 10.36 -7.62 11.72
C HIS A 61 9.39 -6.65 11.03
N LEU A 62 8.27 -7.17 10.50
CA LEU A 62 7.26 -6.38 9.77
C LEU A 62 6.00 -6.01 10.59
N ARG A 63 5.99 -6.28 11.91
CA ARG A 63 4.89 -5.91 12.84
C ARG A 63 5.41 -5.05 13.99
N GLU A 64 4.71 -3.96 14.32
CA GLU A 64 4.82 -3.33 15.65
C GLU A 64 4.13 -4.21 16.70
N ARG A 65 4.79 -4.39 17.86
CA ARG A 65 4.22 -5.11 19.00
C ARG A 65 3.11 -4.27 19.64
N GLY A 66 1.86 -4.71 19.51
CA GLY A 66 0.87 -4.51 20.57
C GLY A 66 1.28 -5.38 21.76
N GLY A 67 1.52 -4.76 22.91
CA GLY A 67 1.95 -5.45 24.13
C GLY A 67 0.90 -6.45 24.61
N GLY A 68 1.16 -7.74 24.42
CA GLY A 68 0.44 -8.83 25.09
C GLY A 68 1.40 -9.52 26.06
N ARG A 69 1.07 -9.49 27.35
CA ARG A 69 1.70 -10.35 28.35
C ARG A 69 1.15 -11.77 28.16
N GLY A 70 1.99 -12.71 27.74
CA GLY A 70 1.63 -14.11 27.57
C GLY A 70 2.83 -14.94 27.12
N SER A 71 3.26 -15.86 27.98
CA SER A 71 4.48 -16.67 27.90
C SER A 71 4.46 -17.69 26.74
N PHE A 72 5.44 -17.60 25.84
CA PHE A 72 6.17 -18.70 25.17
C PHE A 72 7.28 -18.06 24.32
N ALA A 73 8.50 -18.59 24.35
CA ALA A 73 9.56 -18.11 23.46
C ALA A 73 9.13 -18.35 22.00
N PRO A 74 8.94 -17.30 21.19
CA PRO A 74 8.32 -17.47 19.89
C PRO A 74 9.32 -18.16 18.95
N LEU A 75 8.92 -19.28 18.32
CA LEU A 75 9.72 -20.09 17.37
C LEU A 75 10.60 -19.23 16.46
N GLY A 76 11.82 -19.66 16.12
CA GLY A 76 12.75 -18.91 15.26
C GLY A 76 12.26 -18.62 13.83
N ILE A 77 11.05 -19.07 13.48
CA ILE A 77 10.41 -18.90 12.18
C ILE A 77 8.98 -18.34 12.31
N ASP A 78 8.51 -17.63 11.29
CA ASP A 78 7.10 -17.24 11.15
C ASP A 78 6.34 -18.33 10.36
N VAL A 79 5.60 -19.17 11.09
CA VAL A 79 4.86 -20.32 10.53
C VAL A 79 3.78 -19.86 9.53
N SER A 80 3.09 -18.75 9.82
CA SER A 80 2.04 -18.24 8.93
C SER A 80 2.61 -17.70 7.61
N ALA A 81 3.82 -17.13 7.63
CA ALA A 81 4.53 -16.76 6.42
C ALA A 81 5.00 -18.00 5.62
N ALA A 82 5.43 -19.06 6.31
CA ALA A 82 5.85 -20.31 5.67
C ALA A 82 4.68 -21.07 5.01
N ASP A 83 3.49 -21.04 5.61
CA ASP A 83 2.27 -21.59 5.03
C ASP A 83 1.90 -20.87 3.73
N LEU A 84 2.08 -19.54 3.69
CA LEU A 84 1.81 -18.73 2.51
C LEU A 84 2.81 -18.98 1.37
N GLU A 85 4.08 -19.24 1.69
CA GLU A 85 5.07 -19.70 0.70
C GLU A 85 4.66 -21.06 0.12
N THR A 86 4.25 -22.00 0.98
CA THR A 86 3.80 -23.33 0.57
C THR A 86 2.58 -23.27 -0.34
N GLU A 87 1.62 -22.40 -0.04
CA GLU A 87 0.43 -22.19 -0.89
C GLU A 87 0.82 -21.62 -2.27
N ALA A 88 1.75 -20.67 -2.32
CA ALA A 88 2.26 -20.15 -3.59
C ALA A 88 2.99 -21.23 -4.40
N GLU A 89 3.81 -22.09 -3.75
CA GLU A 89 4.46 -23.22 -4.40
C GLU A 89 3.44 -24.19 -5.00
N ARG A 90 2.33 -24.51 -4.30
CA ARG A 90 1.26 -25.38 -4.83
C ARG A 90 0.61 -24.80 -6.09
N LEU A 91 0.34 -23.50 -6.11
CA LEU A 91 -0.22 -22.84 -7.31
C LEU A 91 0.75 -22.93 -8.48
N ILE A 92 2.04 -22.64 -8.24
CA ILE A 92 3.09 -22.71 -9.27
C ILE A 92 3.20 -24.14 -9.83
N ASP A 93 3.16 -25.15 -8.96
CA ASP A 93 3.26 -26.55 -9.35
C ASP A 93 2.06 -27.02 -10.18
N GLY A 94 0.85 -26.54 -9.83
CA GLY A 94 -0.36 -26.75 -10.63
C GLY A 94 -0.22 -26.19 -12.04
N ILE A 95 0.23 -24.94 -12.18
CA ILE A 95 0.46 -24.31 -13.49
C ILE A 95 1.51 -25.07 -14.29
N CYS A 96 2.63 -25.47 -13.65
CA CYS A 96 3.66 -26.28 -14.29
C CYS A 96 3.12 -27.62 -14.80
N THR A 97 2.30 -28.31 -13.99
CA THR A 97 1.73 -29.62 -14.34
C THR A 97 0.84 -29.54 -15.58
N VAL A 98 -0.07 -28.55 -15.63
CA VAL A 98 -0.96 -28.34 -16.80
C VAL A 98 -0.16 -27.94 -18.03
N ALA A 99 0.93 -27.20 -17.86
CA ALA A 99 1.82 -26.79 -18.94
C ALA A 99 2.80 -27.90 -19.40
N GLY A 100 2.82 -29.07 -18.74
CA GLY A 100 3.79 -30.13 -19.01
C GLY A 100 5.24 -29.76 -18.65
N LEU A 101 5.43 -28.80 -17.75
CA LEU A 101 6.72 -28.28 -17.32
C LEU A 101 7.15 -28.93 -16.00
N PRO A 102 8.47 -29.13 -15.78
CA PRO A 102 8.97 -29.64 -14.52
C PRO A 102 8.74 -28.62 -13.40
N GLY A 103 7.94 -29.02 -12.41
CA GLY A 103 7.61 -28.26 -11.21
C GLY A 103 8.72 -28.18 -10.16
N GLY A 104 8.33 -27.96 -8.91
CA GLY A 104 9.22 -27.83 -7.76
C GLY A 104 9.40 -26.39 -7.25
N ARG A 105 10.53 -26.15 -6.55
CA ARG A 105 10.83 -24.88 -5.87
C ARG A 105 10.61 -23.66 -6.75
N TRP A 106 9.93 -22.65 -6.22
CA TRP A 106 9.50 -21.47 -6.97
C TRP A 106 10.67 -20.72 -7.65
N GLN A 107 11.87 -20.74 -7.07
CA GLN A 107 13.07 -20.10 -7.65
C GLN A 107 13.44 -20.68 -9.02
N ARG A 108 13.17 -21.98 -9.22
CA ARG A 108 13.46 -22.69 -10.48
C ARG A 108 12.25 -22.72 -11.42
N ALA A 109 11.04 -22.78 -10.86
CA ALA A 109 9.81 -22.88 -11.63
C ALA A 109 9.41 -21.53 -12.27
N LEU A 110 9.50 -20.40 -11.55
CA LEU A 110 9.04 -19.11 -12.07
C LEU A 110 9.78 -18.63 -13.34
N PRO A 111 11.12 -18.74 -13.46
CA PRO A 111 11.81 -18.40 -14.71
C PRO A 111 11.35 -19.25 -15.90
N ARG A 112 11.04 -20.53 -15.68
CA ARG A 112 10.56 -21.44 -16.73
C ARG A 112 9.16 -21.05 -17.20
N LEU A 113 8.27 -20.72 -16.27
CA LEU A 113 6.94 -20.21 -16.58
C LEU A 113 7.02 -18.90 -17.37
N GLY A 114 7.93 -18.00 -16.98
CA GLY A 114 8.18 -16.75 -17.72
C GLY A 114 8.72 -16.98 -19.14
N ALA A 115 9.58 -17.98 -19.35
CA ALA A 115 10.12 -18.32 -20.67
C ALA A 115 9.08 -19.00 -21.59
N ASN A 116 8.11 -19.72 -21.04
CA ASN A 116 7.08 -20.47 -21.79
C ASN A 116 5.73 -19.74 -21.82
N LEU A 117 5.75 -18.41 -21.69
CA LEU A 117 4.55 -17.59 -21.53
C LEU A 117 3.55 -17.73 -22.70
N HIS A 118 4.05 -17.90 -23.92
CA HIS A 118 3.21 -18.12 -25.10
C HIS A 118 2.46 -19.45 -25.04
N THR A 119 3.10 -20.50 -24.52
CA THR A 119 2.45 -21.80 -24.28
C THR A 119 1.38 -21.69 -23.21
N LEU A 120 1.68 -20.96 -22.11
CA LEU A 120 0.71 -20.71 -21.05
C LEU A 120 -0.52 -19.92 -21.53
N ALA A 121 -0.33 -18.97 -22.45
CA ALA A 121 -1.40 -18.15 -23.03
C ALA A 121 -2.33 -18.91 -23.99
N GLY A 122 -1.93 -20.11 -24.43
CA GLY A 122 -2.75 -21.01 -25.26
C GLY A 122 -3.50 -22.07 -24.45
N LEU A 123 -3.25 -22.19 -23.14
CA LEU A 123 -3.94 -23.17 -22.30
C LEU A 123 -5.39 -22.77 -22.05
N PRO A 124 -6.33 -23.73 -21.94
CA PRO A 124 -7.74 -23.43 -21.62
C PRO A 124 -7.88 -22.70 -20.28
N ASP A 125 -7.05 -23.07 -19.29
CA ASP A 125 -7.12 -22.55 -17.93
C ASP A 125 -6.28 -21.27 -17.72
N ALA A 126 -5.79 -20.64 -18.79
CA ALA A 126 -4.91 -19.46 -18.70
C ALA A 126 -5.55 -18.29 -17.94
N ALA A 127 -6.88 -18.15 -18.01
CA ALA A 127 -7.62 -17.15 -17.23
C ALA A 127 -7.64 -17.47 -15.74
N ASP A 128 -7.92 -18.72 -15.38
CA ASP A 128 -7.94 -19.19 -13.98
C ASP A 128 -6.55 -19.10 -13.35
N HIS A 129 -5.51 -19.43 -14.10
CA HIS A 129 -4.13 -19.26 -13.66
C HIS A 129 -3.80 -17.79 -13.38
N LEU A 130 -4.20 -16.88 -14.28
CA LEU A 130 -3.97 -15.45 -14.07
C LEU A 130 -4.72 -14.94 -12.83
N GLU A 131 -5.98 -15.36 -12.64
CA GLU A 131 -6.75 -14.97 -11.46
C GLU A 131 -6.12 -15.52 -10.16
N GLY A 132 -5.68 -16.79 -10.18
CA GLY A 132 -4.95 -17.40 -9.07
C GLY A 132 -3.67 -16.64 -8.73
N LEU A 133 -2.91 -16.23 -9.75
CA LEU A 133 -1.70 -15.42 -9.59
C LEU A 133 -2.02 -14.03 -9.00
N ILE A 134 -3.06 -13.35 -9.47
CA ILE A 134 -3.50 -12.05 -8.92
C ILE A 134 -3.90 -12.22 -7.45
N ARG A 135 -4.65 -13.28 -7.12
CA ARG A 135 -5.12 -13.56 -5.77
C ARG A 135 -3.98 -13.84 -4.79
N ILE A 136 -3.03 -14.71 -5.17
CA ILE A 136 -1.88 -15.02 -4.32
C ILE A 136 -0.96 -13.80 -4.18
N ASN A 137 -0.74 -13.04 -5.26
CA ASN A 137 0.05 -11.81 -5.21
C ASN A 137 -0.60 -10.77 -4.30
N GLY A 138 -1.92 -10.57 -4.33
CA GLY A 138 -2.60 -9.65 -3.41
C GLY A 138 -2.50 -10.09 -1.94
N ARG A 139 -2.47 -11.40 -1.66
CA ARG A 139 -2.23 -11.92 -0.30
C ARG A 139 -0.78 -11.74 0.13
N LEU A 140 0.16 -12.05 -0.74
CA LEU A 140 1.58 -11.88 -0.52
C LEU A 140 1.93 -10.41 -0.36
N GLU A 141 1.35 -9.50 -1.14
CA GLU A 141 1.48 -8.06 -1.00
C GLU A 141 1.11 -7.65 0.44
N ARG A 142 0.00 -8.13 1.02
CA ARG A 142 -0.34 -7.80 2.42
C ARG A 142 0.70 -8.22 3.47
N VAL A 143 1.53 -9.23 3.18
CA VAL A 143 2.55 -9.77 4.09
C VAL A 143 3.96 -9.23 3.79
N THR A 144 4.24 -8.96 2.51
CA THR A 144 5.57 -8.65 1.97
C THR A 144 5.72 -7.21 1.53
N ASP A 145 4.60 -6.50 1.29
CA ASP A 145 4.63 -5.08 0.97
C ASP A 145 5.20 -4.31 2.15
N ARG A 146 6.34 -3.68 1.88
CA ARG A 146 6.86 -2.55 2.63
C ARG A 146 6.10 -1.27 2.24
N ARG A 147 4.76 -1.29 2.20
CA ARG A 147 4.06 -0.11 2.70
C ARG A 147 4.22 -0.27 4.20
N PRO A 148 5.17 0.44 4.86
CA PRO A 148 5.04 0.45 6.29
C PRO A 148 3.62 0.95 6.52
N ARG A 149 2.89 0.32 7.44
CA ARG A 149 1.67 0.90 8.00
C ARG A 149 1.94 2.25 8.72
N LEU A 150 3.08 2.90 8.41
CA LEU A 150 3.65 4.15 8.86
C LEU A 150 4.18 5.03 7.68
N ARG A 151 3.90 4.73 6.39
CA ARG A 151 4.10 5.71 5.31
C ARG A 151 3.05 6.81 5.47
N ARG A 152 3.39 7.80 6.30
CA ARG A 152 2.49 8.89 6.66
C ARG A 152 2.35 9.82 5.46
N LEU A 153 1.16 10.42 5.33
CA LEU A 153 0.98 11.54 4.42
C LEU A 153 1.98 12.63 4.82
N VAL A 154 2.92 12.94 3.92
CA VAL A 154 3.91 14.00 4.11
C VAL A 154 3.38 15.33 3.60
N GLY A 155 2.57 15.30 2.54
CA GLY A 155 1.96 16.47 1.93
C GLY A 155 1.48 16.15 0.52
N VAL A 156 1.49 17.15 -0.36
CA VAL A 156 1.13 17.01 -1.77
C VAL A 156 2.30 17.36 -2.65
N CYS A 157 2.39 16.71 -3.81
CA CYS A 157 3.35 17.05 -4.85
C CYS A 157 3.08 18.47 -5.34
N ASP A 158 4.12 19.28 -5.40
CA ASP A 158 4.12 20.65 -5.91
C ASP A 158 3.90 20.72 -7.44
N VAL A 159 4.26 19.67 -8.17
CA VAL A 159 4.06 19.58 -9.64
C VAL A 159 2.63 19.18 -10.02
N CYS A 160 2.08 18.12 -9.43
CA CYS A 160 0.80 17.53 -9.89
C CYS A 160 -0.30 17.44 -8.83
N GLY A 161 -0.05 17.92 -7.62
CA GLY A 161 -1.03 17.92 -6.52
C GLY A 161 -1.33 16.55 -5.90
N ALA A 162 -0.69 15.46 -6.36
CA ALA A 162 -0.91 14.12 -5.81
C ALA A 162 -0.44 14.02 -4.35
N MET A 163 -1.14 13.23 -3.54
CA MET A 163 -0.72 12.94 -2.17
C MET A 163 0.61 12.17 -2.13
N VAL A 164 1.55 12.68 -1.33
CA VAL A 164 2.91 12.13 -1.19
C VAL A 164 3.00 11.44 0.17
N HIS A 165 3.34 10.15 0.14
CA HIS A 165 3.53 9.34 1.34
C HIS A 165 4.98 8.90 1.43
N ALA A 166 5.59 9.09 2.60
CA ALA A 166 6.99 8.71 2.82
C ALA A 166 7.20 8.10 4.20
N VAL A 167 8.29 7.38 4.38
CA VAL A 167 8.70 6.84 5.68
C VAL A 167 9.24 7.99 6.54
N GLN A 168 9.08 7.88 7.87
CA GLN A 168 9.70 8.81 8.80
C GLN A 168 11.23 8.80 8.60
N GLY A 169 11.83 9.98 8.41
CA GLY A 169 13.27 10.12 8.18
C GLY A 169 13.72 10.10 6.71
N GLU A 170 12.85 9.78 5.74
CA GLU A 170 13.21 9.91 4.32
C GLU A 170 13.35 11.39 3.93
N GLU A 171 14.38 11.69 3.13
CA GLU A 171 14.71 13.04 2.65
C GLU A 171 14.20 13.30 1.21
N TRP A 172 14.11 12.25 0.38
CA TRP A 172 13.69 12.33 -1.01
C TRP A 172 12.63 11.26 -1.33
N ALA A 173 11.71 11.58 -2.25
CA ALA A 173 10.75 10.61 -2.79
C ALA A 173 10.39 10.93 -4.25
N VAL A 174 9.99 9.91 -5.01
CA VAL A 174 9.42 10.09 -6.35
C VAL A 174 7.90 10.14 -6.24
N CYS A 175 7.28 11.12 -6.90
CA CYS A 175 5.83 11.20 -6.98
C CYS A 175 5.26 10.03 -7.78
N GLY A 176 4.45 9.17 -7.17
CA GLY A 176 3.85 8.01 -7.87
C GLY A 176 2.80 8.35 -8.94
N ARG A 177 2.56 9.65 -9.24
CA ARG A 177 1.64 10.11 -10.30
C ARG A 177 2.35 10.76 -11.48
N CYS A 178 3.36 11.58 -11.23
CA CYS A 178 4.03 12.39 -12.27
C CYS A 178 5.55 12.17 -12.32
N ASP A 179 6.05 11.19 -11.55
CA ASP A 179 7.46 10.79 -11.47
C ASP A 179 8.46 11.91 -11.12
N SER A 180 7.95 13.05 -10.64
CA SER A 180 8.80 14.15 -10.17
C SER A 180 9.55 13.76 -8.91
N LEU A 181 10.84 14.12 -8.85
CA LEU A 181 11.68 13.95 -7.66
C LEU A 181 11.38 15.06 -6.66
N LEU A 182 10.99 14.67 -5.45
CA LEU A 182 10.52 15.58 -4.40
C LEU A 182 11.49 15.58 -3.22
N HIS A 183 11.83 16.79 -2.76
CA HIS A 183 12.53 16.99 -1.49
C HIS A 183 11.52 17.00 -0.34
N LEU A 184 11.46 15.91 0.43
CA LEU A 184 10.44 15.69 1.46
C LEU A 184 10.44 16.74 2.58
N PRO A 185 11.57 17.28 3.07
CA PRO A 185 11.55 18.40 4.02
C PRO A 185 10.79 19.63 3.50
N SER A 186 10.90 19.94 2.21
CA SER A 186 10.17 21.05 1.59
C SER A 186 8.66 20.75 1.49
N VAL A 187 8.29 19.53 1.13
CA VAL A 187 6.88 19.08 1.09
C VAL A 187 6.26 19.10 2.49
N ARG A 188 6.98 18.63 3.53
CA ARG A 188 6.57 18.70 4.94
C ARG A 188 6.36 20.14 5.40
N ARG A 189 7.27 21.04 5.03
CA ARG A 189 7.17 22.47 5.36
C ARG A 189 5.92 23.09 4.72
N ALA A 190 5.68 22.84 3.44
CA ALA A 190 4.50 23.33 2.74
C ALA A 190 3.18 22.76 3.31
N ALA A 191 3.18 21.48 3.71
CA ALA A 191 2.05 20.87 4.39
C ALA A 191 1.79 21.48 5.78
N ARG A 192 2.85 21.69 6.57
CA ARG A 192 2.76 22.37 7.87
C ARG A 192 2.26 23.80 7.73
N THR A 193 2.79 24.59 6.80
CA THR A 193 2.28 25.95 6.55
C THR A 193 0.78 25.99 6.21
N ARG A 194 0.26 24.97 5.49
CA ARG A 194 -1.19 24.85 5.26
C ARG A 194 -1.98 24.47 6.50
N LEU A 195 -1.43 23.64 7.38
CA LEU A 195 -2.06 23.25 8.65
C LEU A 195 -1.96 24.35 9.71
N ASP A 196 -0.87 25.11 9.74
CA ASP A 196 -0.65 26.27 10.62
C ASP A 196 -1.62 27.41 10.31
N ALA A 197 -2.17 27.46 9.08
CA ALA A 197 -3.24 28.37 8.71
C ALA A 197 -4.61 27.95 9.27
N LEU A 198 -4.76 26.71 9.77
CA LEU A 198 -6.03 26.23 10.31
C LEU A 198 -6.18 26.66 11.78
N HIS A 199 -7.22 27.46 12.01
CA HIS A 199 -7.57 27.95 13.32
C HIS A 199 -8.96 27.50 13.72
N THR A 200 -9.17 27.33 15.03
CA THR A 200 -10.50 27.13 15.61
C THR A 200 -10.82 28.30 16.53
N THR A 201 -11.99 28.89 16.36
CA THR A 201 -12.45 30.00 17.20
C THR A 201 -13.29 29.43 18.34
N GLN A 202 -12.76 29.47 19.55
CA GLN A 202 -13.39 28.85 20.73
C GLN A 202 -13.10 29.65 22.00
N THR A 203 -13.87 29.42 23.07
CA THR A 203 -13.44 29.81 24.41
C THR A 203 -12.32 28.86 24.90
N PRO A 204 -11.51 29.21 25.92
CA PRO A 204 -10.54 28.28 26.49
C PRO A 204 -11.15 26.94 26.96
N SER A 205 -12.38 26.98 27.46
CA SER A 205 -13.15 25.76 27.79
C SER A 205 -13.54 24.97 26.54
N GLY A 206 -14.00 25.65 25.49
CA GLY A 206 -14.33 25.00 24.21
C GLY A 206 -13.11 24.38 23.54
N ALA A 207 -11.96 25.05 23.58
CA ALA A 207 -10.70 24.53 23.06
C ALA A 207 -10.23 23.29 23.82
N ALA A 208 -10.37 23.27 25.14
CA ALA A 208 -10.04 22.12 25.98
C ALA A 208 -10.93 20.90 25.66
N VAL A 209 -12.24 21.09 25.53
CA VAL A 209 -13.18 20.03 25.13
C VAL A 209 -12.87 19.53 23.72
N TRP A 210 -12.62 20.45 22.79
CA TRP A 210 -12.30 20.12 21.41
C TRP A 210 -11.03 19.27 21.34
N VAL A 211 -9.91 19.73 21.90
CA VAL A 211 -8.63 19.01 21.80
C VAL A 211 -8.68 17.67 22.54
N SER A 212 -9.40 17.58 23.66
CA SER A 212 -9.58 16.32 24.39
C SER A 212 -10.33 15.29 23.56
N ARG A 213 -11.38 15.73 22.84
CA ARG A 213 -12.14 14.86 21.94
C ARG A 213 -11.31 14.40 20.74
N GLU A 214 -10.54 15.30 20.14
CA GLU A 214 -9.77 14.98 18.93
C GLU A 214 -8.53 14.11 19.23
N THR A 215 -7.91 14.27 20.40
CA THR A 215 -6.66 13.54 20.76
C THR A 215 -6.88 12.36 21.71
N GLY A 216 -8.02 12.32 22.40
CA GLY A 216 -8.28 11.37 23.50
C GLY A 216 -7.50 11.68 24.79
N ILE A 217 -6.77 12.79 24.84
CA ILE A 217 -5.99 13.22 26.01
C ILE A 217 -6.82 14.18 26.85
N ASP A 218 -6.95 13.91 28.15
CA ASP A 218 -7.68 14.79 29.06
C ASP A 218 -6.97 16.15 29.22
N VAL A 219 -7.52 17.19 28.58
CA VAL A 219 -7.05 18.57 28.64
C VAL A 219 -8.12 19.42 29.31
N THR A 220 -7.73 20.11 30.38
CA THR A 220 -8.62 20.98 31.14
C THR A 220 -8.56 22.43 30.62
N ARG A 221 -9.57 23.23 30.95
CA ARG A 221 -9.56 24.69 30.71
C ARG A 221 -8.30 25.35 31.31
N ASP A 222 -7.86 24.88 32.47
CA ASP A 222 -6.72 25.45 33.18
C ASP A 222 -5.39 25.12 32.51
N ASP A 223 -5.28 23.96 31.88
CA ASP A 223 -4.14 23.63 31.01
C ASP A 223 -4.04 24.62 29.84
N VAL A 224 -5.16 24.85 29.14
CA VAL A 224 -5.22 25.80 28.02
C VAL A 224 -4.88 27.21 28.50
N ASN A 225 -5.41 27.65 29.65
CA ASN A 225 -5.07 28.95 30.23
C ASN A 225 -3.59 29.03 30.61
N ASN A 226 -3.01 27.96 31.15
CA ASN A 226 -1.60 27.90 31.49
C ASN A 226 -0.72 28.00 30.23
N TRP A 227 -1.08 27.31 29.14
CA TRP A 227 -0.37 27.40 27.87
C TRP A 227 -0.43 28.81 27.26
N ILE A 228 -1.56 29.49 27.38
CA ILE A 228 -1.69 30.90 26.95
C ILE A 228 -0.78 31.79 27.83
N ARG A 229 -0.87 31.67 29.15
CA ARG A 229 -0.10 32.51 30.10
C ARG A 229 1.41 32.31 29.98
N SER A 230 1.85 31.07 29.74
CA SER A 230 3.26 30.73 29.56
C SER A 230 3.78 31.04 28.14
N GLY A 231 2.95 31.58 27.25
CA GLY A 231 3.35 31.88 25.87
C GLY A 231 3.57 30.65 24.99
N ARG A 232 3.21 29.45 25.46
CA ARG A 232 3.35 28.20 24.70
C ARG A 232 2.39 28.11 23.52
N ILE A 233 1.27 28.84 23.59
CA ILE A 233 0.32 29.03 22.48
C ILE A 233 -0.06 30.51 22.36
N THR A 234 0.03 31.05 21.15
CA THR A 234 -0.47 32.40 20.83
C THR A 234 -1.91 32.27 20.37
N ALA A 235 -2.83 32.80 21.18
CA ALA A 235 -4.27 32.75 20.90
C ALA A 235 -4.89 34.16 21.07
N PRO A 236 -4.95 34.96 19.99
CA PRO A 236 -5.47 36.32 20.06
C PRO A 236 -6.90 36.33 20.58
N ARG A 237 -7.21 37.33 21.40
CA ARG A 237 -8.52 37.45 22.05
C ARG A 237 -9.49 38.15 21.11
N LEU A 238 -10.65 37.53 20.93
CA LEU A 238 -11.80 38.06 20.21
C LEU A 238 -12.86 38.55 21.22
N GLU A 239 -13.98 39.05 20.70
CA GLU A 239 -15.11 39.45 21.54
C GLU A 239 -15.69 38.28 22.36
N ASN A 240 -16.35 38.61 23.47
CA ASN A 240 -17.07 37.64 24.32
C ASN A 240 -16.23 36.48 24.87
N GLY A 241 -14.91 36.67 25.00
CA GLY A 241 -14.01 35.68 25.61
C GLY A 241 -13.60 34.53 24.70
N TYR A 242 -13.97 34.60 23.41
CA TYR A 242 -13.46 33.71 22.37
C TYR A 242 -12.01 34.06 22.02
N ARG A 243 -11.29 33.07 21.53
CA ARG A 243 -9.93 33.21 21.04
C ARG A 243 -9.77 32.37 19.78
N GLU A 244 -8.91 32.83 18.90
CA GLU A 244 -8.48 32.07 17.75
C GLU A 244 -7.32 31.17 18.17
N PHE A 245 -7.51 29.86 18.11
CA PHE A 245 -6.49 28.89 18.50
C PHE A 245 -5.90 28.21 17.26
N PRO A 246 -4.56 28.19 17.09
CA PRO A 246 -3.92 27.37 16.08
C PRO A 246 -4.15 25.89 16.39
N ILE A 247 -4.80 25.18 15.47
CA ILE A 247 -5.25 23.79 15.70
C ILE A 247 -4.05 22.86 15.96
N LEU A 248 -3.01 22.96 15.13
CA LEU A 248 -1.82 22.11 15.26
C LEU A 248 -1.15 22.32 16.62
N ARG A 249 -1.04 23.57 17.07
CA ARG A 249 -0.37 23.89 18.33
C ARG A 249 -1.14 23.40 19.56
N LEU A 250 -2.48 23.41 19.51
CA LEU A 250 -3.30 22.82 20.57
C LEU A 250 -3.03 21.31 20.70
N ILE A 251 -2.97 20.59 19.57
CA ILE A 251 -2.72 19.14 19.55
C ILE A 251 -1.33 18.82 20.10
N GLU A 252 -0.29 19.52 19.63
CA GLU A 252 1.10 19.31 20.09
C GLU A 252 1.25 19.47 21.61
N LEU A 253 0.57 20.45 22.20
CA LEU A 253 0.63 20.72 23.64
C LEU A 253 -0.13 19.67 24.46
N ALA A 254 -1.22 19.12 23.92
CA ALA A 254 -1.92 17.99 24.50
C ALA A 254 -1.05 16.73 24.50
N GLU A 255 -0.42 16.39 23.38
CA GLU A 255 0.50 15.24 23.27
C GLU A 255 1.69 15.38 24.23
N SER A 256 2.29 16.57 24.29
CA SER A 256 3.39 16.86 25.24
C SER A 256 2.97 16.66 26.71
N LYS A 257 1.73 16.97 27.08
CA LYS A 257 1.19 16.75 28.43
C LYS A 257 1.07 15.26 28.76
N MET A 258 0.75 14.41 27.77
CA MET A 258 0.69 12.97 27.94
C MET A 258 2.08 12.36 28.14
N ASP A 259 3.07 12.82 27.39
CA ASP A 259 4.45 12.34 27.49
C ASP A 259 5.06 12.67 28.87
N SER A 260 4.83 13.88 29.39
CA SER A 260 5.26 14.27 30.75
C SER A 260 4.55 13.53 31.89
N LYS A 261 3.50 12.75 31.62
CA LYS A 261 2.85 11.87 32.61
C LYS A 261 3.39 10.44 32.59
N ARG A 262 4.15 10.06 31.55
CA ARG A 262 4.70 8.70 31.37
C ARG A 262 6.14 8.57 31.86
N GLU A 263 6.85 9.68 32.02
CA GLU A 263 8.10 9.82 32.78
C GLU A 263 7.83 9.98 34.28
#